data_AF-A0AAN1VQP7-F1
#
_entry.id   AF-A0AAN1VQP7-F1
#
_cell.length_a   1.000
_cell.length_b   1.000
_cell.length_c   1.000
_cell.angle_alpha   90.00
_cell.angle_beta   90.00
_cell.angle_gamma   90.00
#
_symmetry.space_group_name_H-M   'P 1'
#
loop_
_entity.id
_entity.type
_entity.pdbx_description
1 polymer ?
#
loop_
_entity_poly.entity_id
_entity_poly.type
_entity_poly.pdbx_seq_one_letter_code
_entity_poly.pdbx_strand_id
1 'polypeptide(L)'
;MKIEGENKQKLAQLGKNIEKDTSTVKDKKTEETENANLKRILDLVSRNGKLSVDDQISYMKYKGITFNYISENEAKKYLSQNTYYYKVTSFRKNISKKEGKYVSLDFGLLNDLATIDMYLRYILIKINLDIEHSLKALLINSITDSKSEDGYKIVREYDNYCKLRLQKNSKFDMSSYIPVNEKIMSRNKDLKSYNHDMYLKRKQDPPIWVLIELMSFGELIRFIEFYYENNKSNSSIFNEAYKLLKYTKNFRDSAAHSRPLLLDIVLKKQISPTQEATEYAKESGIEKLDRKQRISNKKVHDLICMLIIHDKYIQSDNMKQDRKEELNDLTERCVKRSYCYKGQDELKKVYEMFCKVVANYYK
;
A
#
# COMPACT_ATOMS: atom_id res chain seq x y z
N MET A 1 11.35 -84.13 -11.01
CA MET A 1 11.88 -84.35 -9.65
C MET A 1 13.39 -84.24 -9.74
N LYS A 2 14.00 -83.29 -8.99
CA LYS A 2 15.21 -82.48 -9.31
C LYS A 2 14.84 -81.20 -10.08
N ILE A 3 15.29 -80.05 -9.59
CA ILE A 3 14.90 -78.65 -9.92
C ILE A 3 13.77 -78.06 -9.04
N GLU A 4 13.58 -78.52 -7.81
CA GLU A 4 12.90 -77.71 -6.76
C GLU A 4 13.76 -77.48 -5.51
N GLY A 5 15.01 -77.96 -5.51
CA GLY A 5 15.96 -77.78 -4.40
C GLY A 5 16.92 -76.59 -4.52
N GLU A 6 17.13 -76.04 -5.73
CA GLU A 6 18.19 -75.03 -5.97
C GLU A 6 17.69 -73.58 -5.99
N ASN A 7 16.38 -73.34 -6.07
CA ASN A 7 15.82 -71.97 -6.10
C ASN A 7 15.49 -71.38 -4.72
N LYS A 8 15.42 -72.19 -3.65
CA LYS A 8 15.21 -71.66 -2.28
C LYS A 8 16.48 -71.12 -1.60
N GLN A 9 17.67 -71.55 -2.03
CA GLN A 9 18.94 -71.00 -1.50
C GLN A 9 19.41 -69.74 -2.24
N LYS A 10 19.05 -69.55 -3.52
CA LYS A 10 19.37 -68.32 -4.26
C LYS A 10 18.47 -67.11 -3.93
N LEU A 11 17.23 -67.34 -3.46
CA LEU A 11 16.33 -66.27 -3.00
C LEU A 11 16.64 -65.76 -1.58
N ALA A 12 17.32 -66.56 -0.75
CA ALA A 12 17.75 -66.13 0.59
C ALA A 12 19.06 -65.30 0.60
N GLN A 13 19.80 -65.29 -0.52
CA GLN A 13 21.04 -64.50 -0.68
C GLN A 13 20.87 -63.23 -1.52
N LEU A 14 19.79 -63.07 -2.29
CA LEU A 14 19.44 -61.78 -2.91
C LEU A 14 18.70 -60.82 -1.97
N GLY A 15 18.08 -61.32 -0.89
CA GLY A 15 17.40 -60.50 0.12
C GLY A 15 18.30 -59.88 1.20
N LYS A 16 19.62 -60.09 1.15
CA LYS A 16 20.58 -59.53 2.14
C LYS A 16 21.66 -58.62 1.56
N ASN A 17 21.67 -58.39 0.25
CA ASN A 17 22.61 -57.47 -0.43
C ASN A 17 21.93 -56.37 -1.26
N ILE A 18 20.63 -56.10 -1.05
CA ILE A 18 19.91 -54.92 -1.58
C ILE A 18 19.29 -54.09 -0.43
N GLU A 19 19.75 -54.31 0.81
CA GLU A 19 19.37 -53.53 2.00
C GLU A 19 20.55 -52.76 2.61
N LYS A 20 21.60 -52.53 1.81
CA LYS A 20 22.60 -51.50 2.05
C LYS A 20 22.84 -50.77 0.74
N ASP A 21 22.91 -49.45 0.86
CA ASP A 21 23.19 -48.49 -0.22
C ASP A 21 22.02 -48.16 -1.15
N THR A 22 21.11 -47.30 -0.65
CA THR A 22 20.85 -45.95 -1.22
C THR A 22 19.59 -45.26 -0.67
N SER A 23 19.13 -45.53 0.56
CA SER A 23 18.03 -44.72 1.14
C SER A 23 17.87 -44.81 2.67
N THR A 24 18.93 -44.64 3.48
CA THR A 24 18.76 -44.45 4.95
C THR A 24 19.93 -43.77 5.66
N VAL A 25 20.68 -42.93 4.95
CA VAL A 25 21.70 -42.04 5.52
C VAL A 25 21.44 -40.63 5.02
N LYS A 26 20.33 -40.03 5.44
CA LYS A 26 20.38 -38.60 5.77
C LYS A 26 20.99 -38.56 7.16
N ASP A 27 22.28 -38.25 7.21
CA ASP A 27 23.15 -38.32 8.39
C ASP A 27 22.50 -37.74 9.66
N LYS A 28 22.41 -38.53 10.73
CA LYS A 28 22.00 -38.07 12.08
C LYS A 28 22.76 -36.82 12.54
N LYS A 29 24.03 -36.69 12.12
CA LYS A 29 24.89 -35.53 12.42
C LYS A 29 24.41 -34.25 11.74
N THR A 30 23.83 -34.36 10.54
CA THR A 30 23.24 -33.25 9.79
C THR A 30 21.93 -32.80 10.42
N GLU A 31 21.08 -33.75 10.86
CA GLU A 31 19.83 -33.45 11.58
C GLU A 31 20.08 -32.80 12.96
N GLU A 32 21.08 -33.27 13.72
CA GLU A 32 21.48 -32.65 14.99
C GLU A 32 22.00 -31.22 14.78
N THR A 33 22.81 -31.01 13.73
CA THR A 33 23.36 -29.68 13.40
C THR A 33 22.26 -28.71 12.94
N GLU A 34 21.31 -29.18 12.13
CA GLU A 34 20.15 -28.39 11.69
C GLU A 34 19.25 -28.01 12.87
N ASN A 35 19.01 -28.93 13.81
CA ASN A 35 18.23 -28.67 15.02
C ASN A 35 18.92 -27.67 15.96
N ALA A 36 20.25 -27.78 16.13
CA ALA A 36 21.03 -26.84 16.92
C ALA A 36 21.01 -25.42 16.31
N ASN A 37 21.18 -25.33 14.99
CA ASN A 37 21.12 -24.05 14.28
C ASN A 37 19.73 -23.41 14.38
N LEU A 38 18.66 -24.19 14.21
CA LEU A 38 17.30 -23.69 14.36
C LEU A 38 17.04 -23.18 15.79
N LYS A 39 17.50 -23.89 16.82
CA LYS A 39 17.37 -23.46 18.21
C LYS A 39 18.05 -22.11 18.45
N ARG A 40 19.27 -21.91 17.92
CA ARG A 40 19.98 -20.62 17.96
C ARG A 40 19.17 -19.51 17.29
N ILE A 41 18.61 -19.77 16.11
CA ILE A 41 17.81 -18.79 15.37
C ILE A 41 16.55 -18.40 16.16
N LEU A 42 15.85 -19.36 16.75
CA LEU A 42 14.64 -19.08 17.54
C LEU A 42 14.91 -18.26 18.79
N ASP A 43 16.04 -18.51 19.46
CA ASP A 43 16.50 -17.73 20.61
C ASP A 43 16.95 -16.31 20.22
N LEU A 44 17.59 -16.14 19.06
CA LEU A 44 17.84 -14.79 18.52
C LEU A 44 16.54 -14.04 18.25
N VAL A 45 15.55 -14.70 17.63
CA VAL A 45 14.25 -14.08 17.34
C VAL A 45 13.50 -13.68 18.62
N SER A 46 13.52 -14.52 19.67
CA SER A 46 12.84 -14.21 20.94
C SER A 46 13.40 -12.96 21.62
N ARG A 47 14.69 -12.68 21.40
CA ARG A 47 15.40 -11.50 21.92
C ARG A 47 15.43 -10.32 20.93
N ASN A 48 14.67 -10.38 19.84
CA ASN A 48 14.67 -9.39 18.75
C ASN A 48 16.07 -9.16 18.13
N GLY A 49 16.91 -10.19 18.11
CA GLY A 49 18.24 -10.16 17.53
C GLY A 49 18.24 -10.04 16.00
N LYS A 50 19.33 -9.49 15.45
CA LYS A 50 19.52 -9.34 14.01
C LYS A 50 19.81 -10.71 13.37
N LEU A 51 18.97 -11.12 12.42
CA LEU A 51 19.18 -12.33 11.62
C LEU A 51 20.04 -12.05 10.39
N SER A 52 20.99 -12.95 10.10
CA SER A 52 21.64 -13.02 8.78
C SER A 52 20.62 -13.38 7.69
N VAL A 53 20.99 -13.21 6.43
CA VAL A 53 20.09 -13.59 5.31
C VAL A 53 19.85 -15.10 5.31
N ASP A 54 20.84 -15.93 5.61
CA ASP A 54 20.67 -17.38 5.76
C ASP A 54 19.75 -17.76 6.93
N ASP A 55 19.87 -17.05 8.05
CA ASP A 55 19.01 -17.24 9.22
C ASP A 55 17.56 -16.83 8.90
N GLN A 56 17.35 -15.79 8.09
CA GLN A 56 16.03 -15.37 7.61
C GLN A 56 15.37 -16.45 6.75
N ILE A 57 16.12 -17.06 5.80
CA ILE A 57 15.63 -18.18 4.99
C ILE A 57 15.24 -19.37 5.88
N SER A 58 16.13 -19.75 6.80
CA SER A 58 15.89 -20.86 7.73
C SER A 58 14.67 -20.61 8.62
N TYR A 59 14.49 -19.38 9.11
CA TYR A 59 13.33 -19.01 9.90
C TYR A 59 12.02 -19.00 9.09
N MET A 60 12.06 -18.58 7.82
CA MET A 60 10.90 -18.67 6.92
C MET A 60 10.45 -20.12 6.72
N LYS A 61 11.40 -21.04 6.47
CA LYS A 61 11.12 -22.48 6.37
C LYS A 61 10.49 -23.02 7.65
N TYR A 62 11.04 -22.66 8.82
CA TYR A 62 10.46 -23.02 10.11
C TYR A 62 9.00 -22.54 10.28
N LYS A 63 8.68 -21.34 9.76
CA LYS A 63 7.32 -20.78 9.76
C LYS A 63 6.40 -21.37 8.68
N GLY A 64 6.84 -22.37 7.91
CA GLY A 64 6.04 -23.03 6.89
C GLY A 64 6.01 -22.30 5.55
N ILE A 65 7.00 -21.44 5.28
CA ILE A 65 7.15 -20.79 3.97
C ILE A 65 8.03 -21.68 3.08
N THR A 66 7.54 -22.00 1.88
CA THR A 66 8.26 -22.81 0.89
C THR A 66 9.05 -21.95 -0.11
N PHE A 67 9.94 -22.59 -0.87
CA PHE A 67 10.80 -21.98 -1.88
C PHE A 67 10.73 -22.77 -3.21
N ASN A 68 9.51 -23.05 -3.64
CA ASN A 68 9.23 -23.91 -4.80
C ASN A 68 9.28 -23.13 -6.13
N TYR A 69 8.93 -21.84 -6.12
CA TYR A 69 8.90 -21.01 -7.33
C TYR A 69 10.08 -20.05 -7.46
N ILE A 70 10.81 -19.83 -6.36
CA ILE A 70 12.04 -19.06 -6.31
C ILE A 70 12.99 -19.84 -5.41
N SER A 71 14.20 -20.13 -5.90
CA SER A 71 15.19 -20.89 -5.14
C SER A 71 15.66 -20.11 -3.91
N GLU A 72 16.19 -20.80 -2.91
CA GLU A 72 16.76 -20.14 -1.72
C GLU A 72 17.85 -19.12 -2.12
N ASN A 73 18.71 -19.44 -3.08
CA ASN A 73 19.78 -18.53 -3.51
C ASN A 73 19.23 -17.27 -4.19
N GLU A 74 18.21 -17.40 -5.04
CA GLU A 74 17.54 -16.24 -5.63
C GLU A 74 16.81 -15.41 -4.56
N ALA A 75 16.18 -16.06 -3.59
CA ALA A 75 15.55 -15.38 -2.47
C ALA A 75 16.56 -14.60 -1.63
N LYS A 76 17.74 -15.18 -1.35
CA LYS A 76 18.85 -14.49 -0.66
C LYS A 76 19.34 -13.28 -1.46
N LYS A 77 19.50 -13.41 -2.78
CA LYS A 77 19.87 -12.31 -3.67
C LYS A 77 18.81 -11.19 -3.64
N TYR A 78 17.53 -11.55 -3.72
CA TYR A 78 16.43 -10.59 -3.64
C TYR A 78 16.39 -9.84 -2.30
N LEU A 79 16.61 -10.54 -1.18
CA LEU A 79 16.68 -9.98 0.17
C LEU A 79 17.91 -9.11 0.45
N SER A 80 18.97 -9.25 -0.36
CA SER A 80 20.20 -8.46 -0.20
C SER A 80 20.29 -7.28 -1.16
N GLN A 81 19.66 -7.36 -2.34
CA GLN A 81 19.82 -6.38 -3.42
C GLN A 81 18.55 -5.58 -3.73
N ASN A 82 17.36 -6.16 -3.55
CA ASN A 82 16.12 -5.57 -4.05
C ASN A 82 15.15 -5.13 -2.94
N THR A 83 15.19 -5.78 -1.78
CA THR A 83 14.31 -5.50 -0.65
C THR A 83 14.97 -5.88 0.67
N TYR A 84 14.21 -5.85 1.76
CA TYR A 84 14.64 -6.37 3.06
C TYR A 84 13.55 -7.24 3.68
N TYR A 85 13.98 -8.15 4.57
CA TYR A 85 13.16 -9.18 5.19
C TYR A 85 11.82 -8.68 5.73
N TYR A 86 11.85 -7.61 6.52
CA TYR A 86 10.64 -7.07 7.16
C TYR A 86 9.59 -6.62 6.14
N LYS A 87 10.02 -6.05 5.01
CA LYS A 87 9.13 -5.55 3.96
C LYS A 87 8.46 -6.69 3.20
N VAL A 88 9.23 -7.62 2.64
CA VAL A 88 8.67 -8.73 1.85
C VAL A 88 7.81 -9.66 2.71
N THR A 89 8.23 -9.92 3.95
CA THR A 89 7.46 -10.79 4.82
C THR A 89 6.20 -10.10 5.35
N SER A 90 6.03 -8.78 5.25
CA SER A 90 4.82 -8.11 5.74
C SER A 90 3.54 -8.67 5.10
N PHE A 91 3.60 -9.07 3.82
CA PHE A 91 2.47 -9.65 3.08
C PHE A 91 2.02 -11.02 3.59
N ARG A 92 2.82 -11.69 4.44
CA ARG A 92 2.41 -12.93 5.14
C ARG A 92 1.15 -12.75 5.99
N LYS A 93 0.84 -11.51 6.37
CA LYS A 93 -0.35 -11.16 7.14
C LYS A 93 -1.65 -11.37 6.37
N ASN A 94 -1.58 -11.48 5.04
CA ASN A 94 -2.72 -11.87 4.21
C ASN A 94 -3.00 -13.38 4.21
N ILE A 95 -2.15 -14.17 4.87
CA ILE A 95 -2.14 -15.63 4.76
C ILE A 95 -2.54 -16.25 6.09
N SER A 96 -3.42 -17.26 6.01
CA SER A 96 -3.89 -17.99 7.18
C SER A 96 -2.78 -18.85 7.79
N LYS A 97 -2.96 -19.20 9.06
CA LYS A 97 -2.06 -20.09 9.80
C LYS A 97 -2.80 -21.28 10.36
N LYS A 98 -2.11 -22.42 10.41
CA LYS A 98 -2.50 -23.61 11.17
C LYS A 98 -1.34 -23.98 12.08
N GLU A 99 -1.60 -24.17 13.37
CA GLU A 99 -0.57 -24.56 14.36
C GLU A 99 0.68 -23.65 14.35
N GLY A 100 0.47 -22.34 14.16
CA GLY A 100 1.56 -21.35 14.16
C GLY A 100 2.38 -21.25 12.87
N LYS A 101 2.13 -22.10 11.86
CA LYS A 101 2.76 -22.08 10.54
C LYS A 101 1.80 -21.56 9.46
N TYR A 102 2.35 -20.92 8.42
CA TYR A 102 1.56 -20.45 7.29
C TYR A 102 1.10 -21.62 6.42
N VAL A 103 -0.13 -21.53 5.91
CA VAL A 103 -0.71 -22.56 5.03
C VAL A 103 -0.55 -22.13 3.58
N SER A 104 0.04 -23.00 2.75
CA SER A 104 0.21 -22.79 1.30
C SER A 104 0.91 -21.47 0.95
N LEU A 105 1.93 -21.09 1.72
CA LEU A 105 2.70 -19.87 1.48
C LEU A 105 4.06 -20.19 0.88
N ASP A 106 4.30 -19.71 -0.34
CA ASP A 106 5.62 -19.75 -0.98
C ASP A 106 6.28 -18.36 -0.96
N PHE A 107 7.61 -18.32 -0.88
CA PHE A 107 8.35 -17.07 -1.02
C PHE A 107 8.08 -16.37 -2.36
N GLY A 108 7.83 -17.13 -3.43
CA GLY A 108 7.42 -16.62 -4.73
C GLY A 108 6.15 -15.76 -4.68
N LEU A 109 5.17 -16.11 -3.83
CA LEU A 109 3.97 -15.30 -3.60
C LEU A 109 4.34 -13.98 -2.93
N LEU A 110 5.15 -14.01 -1.87
CA LEU A 110 5.56 -12.80 -1.14
C LEU A 110 6.36 -11.85 -2.03
N ASN A 111 7.26 -12.40 -2.86
CA ASN A 111 8.01 -11.66 -3.86
C ASN A 111 7.09 -11.01 -4.92
N ASP A 112 6.07 -11.75 -5.38
CA ASP A 112 5.14 -11.24 -6.38
C ASP A 112 4.24 -10.12 -5.80
N LEU A 113 3.68 -10.31 -4.61
CA LEU A 113 2.93 -9.26 -3.91
C LEU A 113 3.78 -8.01 -3.67
N ALA A 114 5.05 -8.15 -3.28
CA ALA A 114 5.96 -7.01 -3.12
C ALA A 114 6.19 -6.24 -4.42
N THR A 115 6.22 -6.96 -5.55
CA THR A 115 6.39 -6.39 -6.88
C THR A 115 5.13 -5.66 -7.34
N ILE A 116 3.95 -6.29 -7.20
CA ILE A 116 2.66 -5.68 -7.52
C ILE A 116 2.42 -4.44 -6.65
N ASP A 117 2.71 -4.52 -5.35
CA ASP A 117 2.63 -3.39 -4.42
C ASP A 117 3.46 -2.19 -4.87
N MET A 118 4.67 -2.43 -5.39
CA MET A 118 5.52 -1.38 -5.93
C MET A 118 4.90 -0.72 -7.17
N TYR A 119 4.44 -1.50 -8.14
CA TYR A 119 3.78 -0.94 -9.34
C TYR A 119 2.54 -0.13 -8.95
N LEU A 120 1.70 -0.66 -8.06
CA LEU A 120 0.54 0.04 -7.54
C LEU A 120 0.95 1.39 -6.91
N ARG A 121 1.99 1.43 -6.06
CA ARG A 121 2.47 2.68 -5.46
C ARG A 121 2.89 3.71 -6.51
N TYR A 122 3.54 3.31 -7.59
CA TYR A 122 3.95 4.25 -8.65
C TYR A 122 2.77 4.85 -9.39
N ILE A 123 1.78 4.03 -9.75
CA ILE A 123 0.56 4.50 -10.41
C ILE A 123 -0.21 5.47 -9.51
N LEU A 124 -0.35 5.14 -8.23
CA LEU A 124 -1.08 5.98 -7.28
C LEU A 124 -0.40 7.32 -7.00
N ILE A 125 0.95 7.37 -7.05
CA ILE A 125 1.67 8.64 -6.96
C ILE A 125 1.30 9.53 -8.15
N LYS A 126 1.27 8.99 -9.37
CA LYS A 126 0.88 9.73 -10.57
C LYS A 126 -0.56 10.24 -10.49
N ILE A 127 -1.51 9.37 -10.14
CA ILE A 127 -2.92 9.73 -9.91
C ILE A 127 -3.03 10.87 -8.88
N ASN A 128 -2.26 10.80 -7.79
CA ASN A 128 -2.30 11.85 -6.78
C ASN A 128 -1.71 13.18 -7.26
N LEU A 129 -0.66 13.15 -8.09
CA LEU A 129 -0.10 14.37 -8.68
C LEU A 129 -1.12 15.05 -9.58
N ASP A 130 -1.85 14.26 -10.39
CA ASP A 130 -2.95 14.77 -11.24
C ASP A 130 -4.02 15.44 -10.38
N ILE A 131 -4.51 14.75 -9.32
CA ILE A 131 -5.52 15.26 -8.40
C ILE A 131 -5.06 16.56 -7.73
N GLU A 132 -3.83 16.57 -7.19
CA GLU A 132 -3.29 17.74 -6.49
C GLU A 132 -3.21 18.94 -7.41
N HIS A 133 -2.68 18.76 -8.63
CA HIS A 133 -2.58 19.83 -9.62
C HIS A 133 -3.95 20.38 -10.02
N SER A 134 -4.89 19.50 -10.41
CA SER A 134 -6.23 19.93 -10.84
C SER A 134 -7.00 20.65 -9.74
N LEU A 135 -6.91 20.19 -8.49
CA LEU A 135 -7.56 20.87 -7.37
C LEU A 135 -6.95 22.24 -7.08
N LYS A 136 -5.61 22.38 -7.17
CA LYS A 136 -4.96 23.71 -7.04
C LYS A 136 -5.47 24.65 -8.13
N ALA A 137 -5.47 24.22 -9.39
CA ALA A 137 -5.94 25.03 -10.52
C ALA A 137 -7.42 25.45 -10.34
N LEU A 138 -8.29 24.49 -9.98
CA LEU A 138 -9.71 24.78 -9.73
C LEU A 138 -9.92 25.75 -8.57
N LEU A 139 -9.19 25.61 -7.46
CA LEU A 139 -9.28 26.55 -6.34
C LEU A 139 -8.86 27.95 -6.74
N ILE A 140 -7.75 28.09 -7.47
CA ILE A 140 -7.27 29.40 -7.93
C ILE A 140 -8.28 30.04 -8.86
N ASN A 141 -8.80 29.31 -9.85
CA ASN A 141 -9.80 29.84 -10.76
C ASN A 141 -11.07 30.27 -10.02
N SER A 142 -11.60 29.46 -9.10
CA SER A 142 -12.77 29.82 -8.29
C SER A 142 -12.55 31.07 -7.42
N ILE A 143 -11.32 31.30 -6.94
CA ILE A 143 -10.95 32.51 -6.22
C ILE A 143 -10.85 33.70 -7.18
N THR A 144 -10.18 33.52 -8.33
CA THR A 144 -9.98 34.57 -9.34
C THR A 144 -11.29 35.06 -9.93
N ASP A 145 -12.26 34.17 -10.17
CA ASP A 145 -13.58 34.53 -10.71
C ASP A 145 -14.48 35.22 -9.67
N SER A 146 -14.11 35.16 -8.38
CA SER A 146 -14.86 35.78 -7.31
C SER A 146 -14.59 37.27 -7.21
N LYS A 147 -15.59 38.10 -7.52
CA LYS A 147 -15.50 39.57 -7.41
C LYS A 147 -15.27 40.08 -5.98
N SER A 148 -15.51 39.25 -4.97
CA SER A 148 -15.39 39.62 -3.55
C SER A 148 -14.08 39.17 -2.90
N GLU A 149 -13.22 38.44 -3.61
CA GLU A 149 -11.96 37.93 -3.07
C GLU A 149 -10.77 38.70 -3.64
N ASP A 150 -9.90 39.19 -2.76
CA ASP A 150 -8.68 39.93 -3.10
C ASP A 150 -7.42 39.04 -3.07
N GLY A 151 -7.57 37.76 -2.65
CA GLY A 151 -6.49 36.81 -2.47
C GLY A 151 -5.71 36.93 -1.16
N TYR A 152 -5.99 37.94 -0.31
CA TYR A 152 -5.32 38.18 0.97
C TYR A 152 -6.27 38.01 2.15
N LYS A 153 -7.51 38.51 2.02
CA LYS A 153 -8.57 38.33 3.01
C LYS A 153 -8.85 36.86 3.28
N ILE A 154 -8.93 36.04 2.23
CA ILE A 154 -9.14 34.60 2.36
C ILE A 154 -8.03 33.90 3.16
N VAL A 155 -6.79 34.41 3.12
CA VAL A 155 -5.67 33.88 3.92
C VAL A 155 -5.91 34.14 5.41
N ARG A 156 -6.32 35.37 5.77
CA ARG A 156 -6.66 35.73 7.16
C ARG A 156 -7.85 34.94 7.68
N GLU A 157 -8.86 34.74 6.85
CA GLU A 157 -10.03 33.93 7.21
C GLU A 157 -9.68 32.46 7.38
N TYR A 158 -8.81 31.91 6.53
CA TYR A 158 -8.29 30.55 6.66
C TYR A 158 -7.44 30.36 7.92
N ASP A 159 -6.63 31.36 8.28
CA ASP A 159 -5.89 31.38 9.53
C ASP A 159 -6.81 31.34 10.75
N ASN A 160 -7.81 32.21 10.77
CA ASN A 160 -8.80 32.22 11.84
C ASN A 160 -9.55 30.88 11.92
N TYR A 161 -9.93 30.30 10.79
CA TYR A 161 -10.55 28.97 10.74
C TYR A 161 -9.65 27.89 11.38
N CYS A 162 -8.35 27.86 11.04
CA CYS A 162 -7.39 26.93 11.62
C CYS A 162 -7.22 27.14 13.13
N LYS A 163 -7.12 28.40 13.56
CA LYS A 163 -7.02 28.80 14.97
C LYS A 163 -8.24 28.35 15.77
N LEU A 164 -9.44 28.63 15.29
CA LEU A 164 -10.70 28.24 15.94
C LEU A 164 -10.83 26.72 16.06
N ARG A 165 -10.39 25.95 15.06
CA ARG A 165 -10.36 24.48 15.15
C ARG A 165 -9.41 23.97 16.22
N LEU A 166 -8.24 24.60 16.38
CA LEU A 166 -7.27 24.21 17.43
C LEU A 166 -7.76 24.57 18.83
N GLN A 167 -8.44 25.70 19.00
CA GLN A 167 -9.03 26.12 20.29
C GLN A 167 -10.05 25.11 20.84
N LYS A 168 -10.70 24.33 19.98
CA LYS A 168 -11.60 23.24 20.41
C LYS A 168 -10.87 22.08 21.09
N ASN A 169 -9.55 21.97 20.91
CA ASN A 169 -8.74 20.96 21.58
C ASN A 169 -8.18 21.52 22.89
N SER A 170 -8.74 21.11 24.03
CA SER A 170 -8.36 21.58 25.36
C SER A 170 -6.89 21.32 25.74
N LYS A 171 -6.19 20.44 25.01
CA LYS A 171 -4.76 20.15 25.20
C LYS A 171 -3.84 21.05 24.38
N PHE A 172 -4.38 21.87 23.49
CA PHE A 172 -3.57 22.74 22.63
C PHE A 172 -3.27 24.05 23.35
N ASP A 173 -1.98 24.35 23.53
CA ASP A 173 -1.53 25.64 24.05
C ASP A 173 -1.63 26.71 22.95
N MET A 174 -2.58 27.63 23.11
CA MET A 174 -2.83 28.70 22.14
C MET A 174 -1.64 29.66 21.99
N SER A 175 -0.75 29.77 22.98
CA SER A 175 0.46 30.58 22.87
C SER A 175 1.45 30.00 21.84
N SER A 176 1.37 28.70 21.54
CA SER A 176 2.19 28.01 20.55
C SER A 176 1.64 28.08 19.12
N TYR A 177 0.53 28.77 18.91
CA TYR A 177 -0.07 28.89 17.58
C TYR A 177 0.83 29.70 16.64
N ILE A 178 1.11 29.12 15.48
CA ILE A 178 1.84 29.77 14.39
C ILE A 178 0.85 30.05 13.26
N PRO A 179 0.73 31.30 12.78
CA PRO A 179 -0.11 31.64 11.64
C PRO A 179 0.17 30.75 10.41
N VAL A 180 -0.87 30.40 9.65
CA VAL A 180 -0.72 29.46 8.51
C VAL A 180 0.21 29.99 7.44
N ASN A 181 0.15 31.29 7.13
CA ASN A 181 1.06 31.92 6.19
C ASN A 181 2.52 31.79 6.65
N GLU A 182 2.82 32.10 7.92
CA GLU A 182 4.15 31.96 8.50
C GLU A 182 4.63 30.51 8.49
N LYS A 183 3.75 29.57 8.85
CA LYS A 183 4.04 28.14 8.86
C LYS A 183 4.34 27.57 7.47
N ILE A 184 3.66 28.05 6.44
CA ILE A 184 3.89 27.63 5.04
C ILE A 184 5.15 28.28 4.50
N MET A 185 5.33 29.58 4.71
CA MET A 185 6.46 30.32 4.17
C MET A 185 7.79 29.95 4.83
N SER A 186 7.82 29.70 6.14
CA SER A 186 9.05 29.41 6.91
C SER A 186 9.81 28.17 6.43
N ARG A 187 9.12 27.18 5.85
CA ARG A 187 9.74 26.00 5.21
C ARG A 187 10.67 26.34 4.05
N ASN A 188 10.52 27.52 3.48
CA ASN A 188 11.26 27.98 2.30
C ASN A 188 12.24 29.12 2.64
N LYS A 189 12.49 29.38 3.93
CA LYS A 189 13.37 30.45 4.41
C LYS A 189 14.85 30.19 4.13
N ASP A 190 15.28 28.92 4.14
CA ASP A 190 16.68 28.56 3.89
C ASP A 190 17.10 28.95 2.46
N LEU A 191 18.29 29.55 2.31
CA LEU A 191 18.87 29.95 1.03
C LEU A 191 19.00 28.80 0.03
N LYS A 192 19.12 27.56 0.52
CA LYS A 192 19.23 26.34 -0.27
C LYS A 192 17.87 25.71 -0.59
N SER A 193 16.77 26.30 -0.15
CA SER A 193 15.43 25.82 -0.49
C SER A 193 15.13 26.04 -1.97
N TYR A 194 14.54 25.02 -2.62
CA TYR A 194 14.10 25.11 -4.02
C TYR A 194 13.17 26.31 -4.29
N ASN A 195 12.41 26.76 -3.28
CA ASN A 195 11.45 27.86 -3.41
C ASN A 195 11.91 29.14 -2.67
N HIS A 196 13.21 29.32 -2.44
CA HIS A 196 13.73 30.46 -1.68
C HIS A 196 13.36 31.81 -2.32
N ASP A 197 13.43 31.93 -3.65
CA ASP A 197 13.05 33.16 -4.37
C ASP A 197 11.57 33.54 -4.13
N MET A 198 10.68 32.55 -4.11
CA MET A 198 9.27 32.75 -3.83
C MET A 198 9.04 33.23 -2.40
N TYR A 199 9.80 32.71 -1.44
CA TYR A 199 9.82 33.20 -0.06
C TYR A 199 10.29 34.66 0.00
N LEU A 200 11.46 34.98 -0.57
CA LEU A 200 12.05 36.32 -0.49
C LEU A 200 11.10 37.42 -0.98
N LYS A 201 10.43 37.19 -2.12
CA LYS A 201 9.55 38.16 -2.76
C LYS A 201 8.25 38.43 -1.99
N ARG A 202 7.77 37.47 -1.18
CA ARG A 202 6.38 37.48 -0.68
C ARG A 202 6.23 37.10 0.80
N LYS A 203 7.33 37.08 1.56
CA LYS A 203 7.36 36.68 2.98
C LYS A 203 6.53 37.55 3.93
N GLN A 204 6.24 38.81 3.58
CA GLN A 204 5.54 39.74 4.48
C GLN A 204 4.02 39.51 4.47
N ASP A 205 3.41 39.47 3.28
CA ASP A 205 1.98 39.23 3.11
C ASP A 205 1.79 38.33 1.87
N PRO A 206 1.87 36.99 2.02
CA PRO A 206 1.76 36.08 0.90
C PRO A 206 0.30 35.93 0.47
N PRO A 207 -0.04 36.20 -0.80
CA PRO A 207 -1.38 35.94 -1.31
C PRO A 207 -1.66 34.44 -1.45
N ILE A 208 -2.93 34.09 -1.58
CA ILE A 208 -3.37 32.70 -1.56
C ILE A 208 -2.77 31.83 -2.67
N TRP A 209 -2.54 32.36 -3.88
CA TRP A 209 -1.89 31.60 -4.97
C TRP A 209 -0.46 31.19 -4.63
N VAL A 210 0.24 31.98 -3.83
CA VAL A 210 1.59 31.65 -3.37
C VAL A 210 1.53 30.58 -2.29
N LEU A 211 0.57 30.69 -1.37
CA LEU A 211 0.39 29.69 -0.33
C LEU A 211 -0.04 28.35 -0.92
N ILE A 212 -1.00 28.32 -1.84
CA ILE A 212 -1.49 27.09 -2.49
C ILE A 212 -0.35 26.33 -3.20
N GLU A 213 0.57 27.05 -3.84
CA GLU A 213 1.74 26.41 -4.46
C GLU A 213 2.64 25.71 -3.42
N LEU A 214 2.87 26.39 -2.29
CA LEU A 214 3.75 25.92 -1.21
C LEU A 214 3.08 24.97 -0.20
N MET A 215 1.76 24.81 -0.26
CA MET A 215 1.01 23.92 0.62
C MET A 215 1.41 22.47 0.35
N SER A 216 1.59 21.71 1.43
CA SER A 216 1.57 20.26 1.35
C SER A 216 0.17 19.75 0.98
N PHE A 217 0.06 18.54 0.45
CA PHE A 217 -1.25 17.95 0.14
C PHE A 217 -2.22 17.95 1.33
N GLY A 218 -1.72 17.71 2.55
CA GLY A 218 -2.55 17.78 3.76
C GLY A 218 -3.06 19.18 4.10
N GLU A 219 -2.34 20.23 3.70
CA GLU A 219 -2.76 21.62 3.88
C GLU A 219 -3.73 22.05 2.78
N LEU A 220 -3.53 21.58 1.55
CA LEU A 220 -4.48 21.74 0.47
C LEU A 220 -5.85 21.15 0.83
N ILE A 221 -5.88 19.92 1.37
CA ILE A 221 -7.13 19.29 1.84
C ILE A 221 -7.81 20.14 2.90
N ARG A 222 -7.06 20.65 3.88
CA ARG A 222 -7.61 21.51 4.94
C ARG A 222 -8.11 22.85 4.39
N PHE A 223 -7.44 23.39 3.38
CA PHE A 223 -7.90 24.60 2.71
C PHE A 223 -9.21 24.35 1.96
N ILE A 224 -9.35 23.20 1.29
CA ILE A 224 -10.62 22.78 0.67
C ILE A 224 -11.73 22.62 1.71
N GLU A 225 -11.44 22.03 2.87
CA GLU A 225 -12.39 21.94 4.00
C GLU A 225 -12.88 23.33 4.43
N PHE A 226 -11.95 24.28 4.64
CA PHE A 226 -12.29 25.68 4.93
C PHE A 226 -13.14 26.31 3.82
N TYR A 227 -12.73 26.14 2.56
CA TYR A 227 -13.39 26.75 1.42
C TYR A 227 -14.84 26.26 1.27
N TYR A 228 -15.05 24.95 1.50
CA TYR A 228 -16.35 24.32 1.47
C TYR A 228 -17.22 24.71 2.68
N GLU A 229 -16.71 24.55 3.91
CA GLU A 229 -17.48 24.78 5.15
C GLU A 229 -17.90 26.24 5.33
N ASN A 230 -17.11 27.19 4.82
CA ASN A 230 -17.43 28.62 4.91
C ASN A 230 -18.22 29.15 3.69
N ASN A 231 -18.75 28.26 2.84
CA ASN A 231 -19.57 28.62 1.66
C ASN A 231 -18.91 29.69 0.77
N LYS A 232 -17.63 29.48 0.44
CA LYS A 232 -16.90 30.35 -0.48
C LYS A 232 -17.49 30.31 -1.89
N SER A 233 -17.09 31.26 -2.74
CA SER A 233 -17.55 31.33 -4.13
C SER A 233 -17.41 29.98 -4.83
N ASN A 234 -18.46 29.51 -5.50
CA ASN A 234 -18.47 28.21 -6.19
C ASN A 234 -18.03 27.02 -5.32
N SER A 235 -18.19 27.06 -4.00
CA SER A 235 -17.67 26.01 -3.11
C SER A 235 -18.30 24.62 -3.35
N SER A 236 -19.53 24.56 -3.88
CA SER A 236 -20.26 23.32 -4.13
C SER A 236 -19.52 22.34 -5.06
N ILE A 237 -18.66 22.83 -5.96
CA ILE A 237 -17.83 21.99 -6.83
C ILE A 237 -16.82 21.14 -6.05
N PHE A 238 -16.53 21.51 -4.81
CA PHE A 238 -15.61 20.80 -3.92
C PHE A 238 -16.30 19.81 -2.98
N ASN A 239 -17.60 19.53 -3.15
CA ASN A 239 -18.35 18.61 -2.27
C ASN A 239 -17.71 17.21 -2.20
N GLU A 240 -17.42 16.60 -3.34
CA GLU A 240 -16.79 15.27 -3.40
C GLU A 240 -15.37 15.31 -2.82
N ALA A 241 -14.59 16.34 -3.17
CA ALA A 241 -13.26 16.59 -2.59
C ALA A 241 -13.30 16.68 -1.05
N TYR A 242 -14.24 17.47 -0.50
CA TYR A 242 -14.45 17.64 0.94
C TYR A 242 -14.74 16.30 1.63
N LYS A 243 -15.57 15.45 1.02
CA LYS A 243 -15.94 14.15 1.58
C LYS A 243 -14.80 13.15 1.53
N LEU A 244 -14.08 13.07 0.41
CA LEU A 244 -13.25 11.91 0.08
C LEU A 244 -11.75 12.12 0.19
N LEU A 245 -11.21 13.35 0.07
CA LEU A 245 -9.76 13.57 0.00
C LEU A 245 -8.97 13.09 1.23
N LYS A 246 -9.60 13.09 2.41
CA LYS A 246 -8.98 12.56 3.64
C LYS A 246 -8.59 11.08 3.53
N TYR A 247 -9.31 10.31 2.71
CA TYR A 247 -9.01 8.91 2.43
C TYR A 247 -7.87 8.80 1.41
N THR A 248 -7.91 9.59 0.35
CA THR A 248 -6.85 9.73 -0.66
C THR A 248 -5.50 10.05 -0.01
N LYS A 249 -5.47 10.94 0.99
CA LYS A 249 -4.26 11.32 1.74
C LYS A 249 -3.57 10.12 2.40
N ASN A 250 -4.31 9.26 3.09
CA ASN A 250 -3.73 8.09 3.78
C ASN A 250 -3.02 7.17 2.79
N PHE A 251 -3.63 7.01 1.62
CA PHE A 251 -3.15 6.15 0.56
C PHE A 251 -1.93 6.74 -0.14
N ARG A 252 -1.98 8.03 -0.47
CA ARG A 252 -0.87 8.84 -1.00
C ARG A 252 0.35 8.79 -0.09
N ASP A 253 0.19 9.10 1.21
CA ASP A 253 1.30 9.12 2.16
C ASP A 253 1.90 7.72 2.33
N SER A 254 1.07 6.67 2.26
CA SER A 254 1.57 5.30 2.28
C SER A 254 2.41 4.97 1.03
N ALA A 255 1.96 5.39 -0.15
CA ALA A 255 2.69 5.19 -1.40
C ALA A 255 4.02 5.96 -1.42
N ALA A 256 3.99 7.26 -1.09
CA ALA A 256 5.17 8.14 -1.07
C ALA A 256 6.24 7.69 -0.05
N HIS A 257 5.83 7.19 1.11
CA HIS A 257 6.75 6.64 2.12
C HIS A 257 7.07 5.15 1.92
N SER A 258 6.72 4.58 0.76
CA SER A 258 7.00 3.18 0.41
C SER A 258 6.49 2.16 1.44
N ARG A 259 5.37 2.49 2.11
CA ARG A 259 4.66 1.60 3.04
C ARG A 259 3.83 0.57 2.25
N PRO A 260 3.79 -0.71 2.68
CA PRO A 260 3.03 -1.74 1.97
C PRO A 260 1.51 -1.46 1.90
N LEU A 261 1.01 -1.24 0.70
CA LEU A 261 -0.41 -1.07 0.39
C LEU A 261 -1.14 -2.42 0.35
N LEU A 262 -0.49 -3.52 -0.05
CA LEU A 262 -1.14 -4.84 -0.06
C LEU A 262 -1.09 -5.58 1.27
N LEU A 263 -0.45 -5.02 2.30
CA LEU A 263 -0.48 -5.56 3.66
C LEU A 263 -1.93 -5.58 4.20
N ASP A 264 -2.36 -6.67 4.82
CA ASP A 264 -3.69 -6.80 5.45
C ASP A 264 -4.87 -6.53 4.51
N ILE A 265 -4.68 -6.68 3.19
CA ILE A 265 -5.69 -6.34 2.18
C ILE A 265 -6.90 -7.28 2.20
N VAL A 266 -6.74 -8.48 2.76
CA VAL A 266 -7.83 -9.46 2.90
C VAL A 266 -8.69 -9.24 4.13
N LEU A 267 -8.24 -8.40 5.09
CA LEU A 267 -8.99 -8.13 6.32
C LEU A 267 -10.29 -7.37 6.01
N LYS A 268 -11.32 -7.65 6.81
CA LYS A 268 -12.67 -7.12 6.64
C LYS A 268 -13.03 -6.23 7.83
N LYS A 269 -14.02 -5.34 7.67
CA LYS A 269 -14.60 -4.54 8.76
C LYS A 269 -13.61 -3.66 9.53
N GLN A 270 -12.64 -3.07 8.83
CA GLN A 270 -11.71 -2.11 9.43
C GLN A 270 -12.31 -0.71 9.57
N ILE A 271 -13.23 -0.36 8.67
CA ILE A 271 -13.94 0.93 8.66
C ILE A 271 -15.40 0.74 8.26
N SER A 272 -16.21 1.78 8.48
CA SER A 272 -17.48 1.96 7.77
C SER A 272 -17.20 2.66 6.43
N PRO A 273 -17.51 2.03 5.29
CA PRO A 273 -17.34 2.66 3.97
C PRO A 273 -18.19 3.92 3.82
N THR A 274 -17.71 4.85 3.00
CA THR A 274 -18.51 5.97 2.50
C THR A 274 -19.63 5.48 1.56
N GLN A 275 -20.66 6.31 1.41
CA GLN A 275 -21.73 6.04 0.46
C GLN A 275 -21.19 6.02 -0.97
N GLU A 276 -20.35 7.00 -1.32
CA GLU A 276 -19.73 7.17 -2.62
C GLU A 276 -18.92 5.93 -3.03
N ALA A 277 -18.06 5.41 -2.14
CA ALA A 277 -17.29 4.19 -2.43
C ALA A 277 -18.18 2.94 -2.56
N THR A 278 -19.30 2.89 -1.82
CA THR A 278 -20.24 1.76 -1.89
C THR A 278 -21.05 1.77 -3.18
N GLU A 279 -21.45 2.95 -3.65
CA GLU A 279 -22.17 3.17 -4.90
C GLU A 279 -21.27 2.87 -6.10
N TYR A 280 -20.05 3.43 -6.12
CA TYR A 280 -19.07 3.15 -7.17
C TYR A 280 -18.80 1.64 -7.30
N ALA A 281 -18.65 0.93 -6.19
CA ALA A 281 -18.44 -0.52 -6.22
C ALA A 281 -19.69 -1.29 -6.70
N LYS A 282 -20.90 -0.79 -6.42
CA LYS A 282 -22.14 -1.37 -6.94
C LYS A 282 -22.19 -1.22 -8.46
N GLU A 283 -21.87 -0.03 -8.97
CA GLU A 283 -21.78 0.27 -10.41
C GLU A 283 -20.69 -0.56 -11.11
N SER A 284 -19.60 -0.83 -10.40
CA SER A 284 -18.54 -1.75 -10.85
C SER A 284 -18.98 -3.23 -10.93
N GLY A 285 -20.22 -3.57 -10.58
CA GLY A 285 -20.72 -4.95 -10.63
C GLY A 285 -20.19 -5.85 -9.51
N ILE A 286 -19.79 -5.28 -8.37
CA ILE A 286 -19.41 -6.04 -7.17
C ILE A 286 -20.67 -6.41 -6.40
N GLU A 287 -20.82 -7.66 -5.99
CA GLU A 287 -22.02 -8.14 -5.31
C GLU A 287 -22.19 -7.56 -3.90
N LYS A 288 -23.43 -7.50 -3.41
CA LYS A 288 -23.79 -6.85 -2.13
C LYS A 288 -22.98 -7.39 -0.95
N LEU A 289 -22.78 -8.72 -0.89
CA LEU A 289 -22.05 -9.36 0.20
C LEU A 289 -20.55 -9.01 0.14
N ASP A 290 -19.95 -9.06 -1.04
CA ASP A 290 -18.54 -8.68 -1.24
C ASP A 290 -18.30 -7.20 -0.97
N ARG A 291 -19.21 -6.31 -1.39
CA ARG A 291 -19.12 -4.87 -1.06
C ARG A 291 -19.03 -4.66 0.46
N LYS A 292 -19.93 -5.30 1.23
CA LYS A 292 -19.96 -5.19 2.70
C LYS A 292 -18.66 -5.70 3.33
N GLN A 293 -18.08 -6.76 2.78
CA GLN A 293 -16.88 -7.39 3.35
C GLN A 293 -15.58 -6.70 2.93
N ARG A 294 -15.43 -6.33 1.65
CA ARG A 294 -14.16 -5.92 1.06
C ARG A 294 -13.95 -4.42 1.06
N ILE A 295 -14.98 -3.63 0.80
CA ILE A 295 -14.87 -2.16 0.83
C ILE A 295 -14.69 -1.68 2.29
N SER A 296 -15.09 -2.49 3.27
CA SER A 296 -14.77 -2.18 4.67
C SER A 296 -13.29 -2.40 5.03
N ASN A 297 -12.45 -2.85 4.09
CA ASN A 297 -11.00 -2.75 4.20
C ASN A 297 -10.57 -1.31 3.88
N LYS A 298 -9.77 -0.71 4.76
CA LYS A 298 -9.36 0.70 4.65
C LYS A 298 -8.64 0.98 3.32
N LYS A 299 -7.79 0.07 2.86
CA LYS A 299 -6.94 0.28 1.68
C LYS A 299 -7.73 0.14 0.38
N VAL A 300 -8.67 -0.79 0.35
CA VAL A 300 -9.63 -0.94 -0.75
C VAL A 300 -10.51 0.30 -0.86
N HIS A 301 -11.06 0.75 0.26
CA HIS A 301 -11.87 1.97 0.31
C HIS A 301 -11.11 3.20 -0.18
N ASP A 302 -9.91 3.43 0.38
CA ASP A 302 -9.13 4.61 0.06
C ASP A 302 -8.70 4.64 -1.42
N LEU A 303 -8.45 3.46 -2.03
CA LEU A 303 -8.23 3.33 -3.47
C LEU A 303 -9.47 3.75 -4.29
N ILE A 304 -10.66 3.25 -3.93
CA ILE A 304 -11.90 3.60 -4.63
C ILE A 304 -12.17 5.10 -4.53
N CYS A 305 -12.03 5.69 -3.33
CA CYS A 305 -12.15 7.13 -3.14
C CYS A 305 -11.18 7.92 -4.01
N MET A 306 -9.94 7.46 -4.15
CA MET A 306 -8.94 8.12 -5.00
C MET A 306 -9.34 8.07 -6.48
N LEU A 307 -9.87 6.95 -6.98
CA LEU A 307 -10.34 6.83 -8.36
C LEU A 307 -11.58 7.69 -8.63
N ILE A 308 -12.53 7.76 -7.70
CA ILE A 308 -13.69 8.66 -7.79
C ILE A 308 -13.23 10.12 -7.89
N ILE A 309 -12.29 10.54 -7.03
CA ILE A 309 -11.77 11.91 -7.05
C ILE A 309 -11.02 12.20 -8.36
N HIS A 310 -10.20 11.27 -8.84
CA HIS A 310 -9.50 11.46 -10.11
C HIS A 310 -10.49 11.62 -11.27
N ASP A 311 -11.46 10.72 -11.38
CA ASP A 311 -12.45 10.78 -12.46
C ASP A 311 -13.32 12.05 -12.38
N LYS A 312 -13.65 12.52 -11.17
CA LYS A 312 -14.43 13.74 -10.99
C LYS A 312 -13.68 15.03 -11.36
N TYR A 313 -12.42 15.15 -10.95
CA TYR A 313 -11.70 16.43 -10.99
C TYR A 313 -10.73 16.58 -12.16
N ILE A 314 -10.31 15.49 -12.79
CA ILE A 314 -9.52 15.56 -14.02
C ILE A 314 -10.45 15.81 -15.20
N GLN A 315 -10.21 16.88 -15.95
CA GLN A 315 -11.00 17.23 -17.15
C GLN A 315 -10.39 16.69 -18.44
N SER A 316 -9.10 16.32 -18.42
CA SER A 316 -8.41 15.79 -19.60
C SER A 316 -8.66 14.30 -19.76
N ASP A 317 -9.42 13.95 -20.79
CA ASP A 317 -9.69 12.57 -21.21
C ASP A 317 -8.40 11.78 -21.48
N ASN A 318 -7.39 12.42 -22.08
CA ASN A 318 -6.09 11.78 -22.32
C ASN A 318 -5.39 11.42 -21.01
N MET A 319 -5.42 12.30 -20.00
CA MET A 319 -4.80 12.00 -18.69
C MET A 319 -5.52 10.86 -17.97
N LYS A 320 -6.85 10.78 -18.07
CA LYS A 320 -7.62 9.66 -17.53
C LYS A 320 -7.32 8.37 -18.27
N GLN A 321 -7.22 8.43 -19.59
CA GLN A 321 -6.87 7.29 -20.44
C GLN A 321 -5.48 6.73 -20.09
N ASP A 322 -4.46 7.59 -19.96
CA ASP A 322 -3.11 7.20 -19.56
C ASP A 322 -3.11 6.46 -18.20
N ARG A 323 -3.86 6.98 -17.22
CA ARG A 323 -3.98 6.33 -15.91
C ARG A 323 -4.76 5.02 -15.97
N LYS A 324 -5.77 4.93 -16.83
CA LYS A 324 -6.54 3.70 -17.05
C LYS A 324 -5.68 2.61 -17.68
N GLU A 325 -4.87 2.94 -18.67
CA GLU A 325 -3.92 2.02 -19.30
C GLU A 325 -2.92 1.47 -18.27
N GLU A 326 -2.31 2.35 -17.46
CA GLU A 326 -1.40 1.93 -16.40
C GLU A 326 -2.07 0.99 -15.36
N LEU A 327 -3.34 1.25 -15.01
CA LEU A 327 -4.10 0.38 -14.11
C LEU A 327 -4.43 -0.96 -14.78
N ASN A 328 -4.77 -0.97 -16.07
CA ASN A 328 -4.99 -2.20 -16.83
C ASN A 328 -3.71 -3.03 -16.91
N ASP A 329 -2.57 -2.43 -17.22
CA ASP A 329 -1.25 -3.08 -17.21
C ASP A 329 -0.95 -3.73 -15.84
N LEU A 330 -1.34 -3.06 -14.74
CA LEU A 330 -1.23 -3.62 -13.40
C LEU A 330 -2.15 -4.83 -13.23
N THR A 331 -3.40 -4.78 -13.71
CA THR A 331 -4.30 -5.94 -13.64
C THR A 331 -3.75 -7.12 -14.43
N GLU A 332 -3.16 -6.91 -15.60
CA GLU A 332 -2.47 -7.95 -16.37
C GLU A 332 -1.24 -8.47 -15.64
N ARG A 333 -0.46 -7.57 -15.02
CA ARG A 333 0.72 -7.96 -14.23
C ARG A 333 0.34 -8.89 -13.08
N CYS A 334 -0.79 -8.68 -12.42
CA CYS A 334 -1.24 -9.52 -11.30
C CYS A 334 -1.48 -10.99 -11.68
N VAL A 335 -1.85 -11.29 -12.93
CA VAL A 335 -2.10 -12.68 -13.36
C VAL A 335 -0.87 -13.42 -13.88
N LYS A 336 0.22 -12.70 -14.22
CA LYS A 336 1.47 -13.30 -14.76
C LYS A 336 2.06 -14.39 -13.87
N ARG A 337 1.85 -14.32 -12.55
CA ARG A 337 2.30 -15.34 -11.57
C ARG A 337 1.15 -15.94 -10.77
N SER A 338 -0.02 -16.08 -11.39
CA SER A 338 -1.22 -16.67 -10.77
C SER A 338 -0.99 -18.04 -10.12
N TYR A 339 -0.06 -18.85 -10.66
CA TYR A 339 0.35 -20.13 -10.10
C TYR A 339 0.89 -20.04 -8.64
N CYS A 340 1.47 -18.90 -8.25
CA CYS A 340 1.93 -18.65 -6.88
C CYS A 340 0.77 -18.52 -5.88
N TYR A 341 -0.46 -18.25 -6.32
CA TYR A 341 -1.62 -17.93 -5.47
C TYR A 341 -2.54 -19.15 -5.23
N LYS A 342 -2.05 -20.36 -5.51
CA LYS A 342 -2.81 -21.60 -5.27
C LYS A 342 -3.17 -21.72 -3.79
N GLY A 343 -4.47 -21.91 -3.50
CA GLY A 343 -5.00 -22.01 -2.14
C GLY A 343 -5.20 -20.67 -1.40
N GLN A 344 -5.08 -19.53 -2.10
CA GLN A 344 -5.23 -18.20 -1.51
C GLN A 344 -6.49 -17.47 -2.02
N ASP A 345 -7.67 -18.05 -1.75
CA ASP A 345 -8.93 -17.59 -2.35
C ASP A 345 -9.34 -16.17 -1.93
N GLU A 346 -9.02 -15.75 -0.70
CA GLU A 346 -9.31 -14.39 -0.25
C GLU A 346 -8.50 -13.34 -1.03
N LEU A 347 -7.25 -13.64 -1.42
CA LEU A 347 -6.44 -12.76 -2.26
C LEU A 347 -6.99 -12.70 -3.70
N LYS A 348 -7.43 -13.84 -4.24
CA LYS A 348 -8.06 -13.89 -5.57
C LYS A 348 -9.32 -13.02 -5.64
N LYS A 349 -10.19 -13.09 -4.62
CA LYS A 349 -11.38 -12.24 -4.53
C LYS A 349 -11.05 -10.75 -4.46
N VAL A 350 -9.98 -10.37 -3.74
CA VAL A 350 -9.49 -8.99 -3.72
C VAL A 350 -9.05 -8.55 -5.11
N TYR A 351 -8.34 -9.42 -5.84
CA TYR A 351 -7.91 -9.15 -7.21
C TYR A 351 -9.10 -9.01 -8.18
N GLU A 352 -10.07 -9.92 -8.14
CA GLU A 352 -11.29 -9.84 -8.98
C GLU A 352 -12.07 -8.53 -8.75
N MET A 353 -12.19 -8.12 -7.49
CA MET A 353 -12.79 -6.84 -7.13
C MET A 353 -11.97 -5.66 -7.67
N PHE A 354 -10.64 -5.72 -7.57
CA PHE A 354 -9.76 -4.69 -8.14
C PHE A 354 -9.95 -4.56 -9.66
N CYS A 355 -10.00 -5.67 -10.41
CA CYS A 355 -10.29 -5.66 -11.84
C CYS A 355 -11.63 -5.00 -12.17
N LYS A 356 -12.68 -5.31 -11.40
CA LYS A 356 -14.01 -4.68 -11.58
C LYS A 356 -13.98 -3.17 -11.34
N VAL A 357 -13.31 -2.73 -10.28
CA VAL A 357 -13.13 -1.32 -9.93
C VAL A 357 -12.34 -0.56 -11.00
N VAL A 358 -11.26 -1.15 -11.51
CA VAL A 358 -10.43 -0.58 -12.59
C VAL A 358 -11.21 -0.53 -13.90
N ALA A 359 -11.94 -1.59 -14.24
CA ALA A 359 -12.75 -1.60 -15.45
C ALA A 359 -13.76 -0.45 -15.45
N ASN A 360 -14.37 -0.16 -14.29
CA ASN A 360 -15.36 0.92 -14.11
C ASN A 360 -14.79 2.34 -14.12
N TYR A 361 -13.51 2.51 -13.81
CA TYR A 361 -12.89 3.83 -13.75
C TYR A 361 -12.81 4.43 -15.14
N TYR A 362 -13.23 5.69 -15.35
CA TYR A 362 -13.23 6.35 -16.67
C TYR A 362 -13.93 5.49 -17.75
N LYS A 363 -15.24 5.31 -17.59
CA LYS A 363 -16.11 4.55 -18.49
C LYS A 363 -17.06 5.46 -19.24
#